data_AF-M0E1M6-F1
#
_entry.id   AF-M0E1M6-F1
#
_cell.length_a   1.000
_cell.length_b   1.000
_cell.length_c   1.000
_cell.angle_alpha   90.00
_cell.angle_beta   90.00
_cell.angle_gamma   90.00
#
_symmetry.space_group_name_H-M   'P 1'
#
loop_
_entity.id
_entity.type
_entity.pdbx_description
1 polymer ?
#
loop_
_entity_poly.entity_id
_entity_poly.type
_entity_poly.pdbx_seq_one_letter_code
_entity_poly.pdbx_strand_id
1 'polypeptide(L)'
;MSYDLRDHTADVAVEATADTPSALFAAVADGLTAASAESVPAAGERFEFAVEAEGREALLFDYLDRLIYERDVRLVLPADH
;
A
#
# COMPACT_ATOMS: atom_id res chain seq x y z
N MET A 1 -6.69 -9.17 34.53
CA MET A 1 -6.11 -7.99 33.85
C MET A 1 -7.27 -7.17 33.33
N SER A 2 -7.41 -5.91 33.75
CA SER A 2 -8.49 -5.03 33.30
C SER A 2 -7.91 -3.97 32.36
N TYR A 3 -8.03 -4.18 31.07
CA TYR A 3 -7.84 -3.13 30.07
C TYR A 3 -9.21 -2.72 29.54
N ASP A 4 -9.33 -1.46 29.12
CA ASP A 4 -10.49 -0.94 28.38
C ASP A 4 -9.97 -0.29 27.09
N LEU A 5 -10.45 -0.77 25.95
CA LEU A 5 -10.17 -0.17 24.65
C LEU A 5 -11.03 1.09 24.45
N ARG A 6 -10.54 2.04 23.65
CA ARG A 6 -11.20 3.31 23.36
C ARG A 6 -11.31 3.51 21.86
N ASP A 7 -12.26 4.36 21.46
CA ASP A 7 -12.43 4.75 20.07
C ASP A 7 -11.16 5.40 19.52
N HIS A 8 -10.81 4.99 18.30
CA HIS A 8 -9.67 5.50 17.57
C HIS A 8 -10.00 5.51 16.07
N THR A 9 -9.82 6.65 15.42
CA THR A 9 -9.89 6.81 13.96
C THR A 9 -8.62 7.55 13.51
N ALA A 10 -7.51 6.82 13.35
CA ALA A 10 -6.26 7.39 12.80
C ALA A 10 -5.97 6.90 11.37
N ASP A 11 -7.00 6.43 10.67
CA ASP A 11 -6.85 5.92 9.32
C ASP A 11 -6.93 7.06 8.31
N VAL A 12 -6.26 6.87 7.18
CA VAL A 12 -6.36 7.74 6.00
C VAL A 12 -6.91 6.91 4.85
N ALA A 13 -8.03 7.34 4.28
CA ALA A 13 -8.56 6.73 3.06
C ALA A 13 -7.80 7.23 1.84
N VAL A 14 -7.38 6.30 0.99
CA VAL A 14 -6.79 6.58 -0.33
C VAL A 14 -7.83 6.28 -1.39
N GLU A 15 -8.21 7.30 -2.17
CA GLU A 15 -9.09 7.16 -3.33
C GLU A 15 -8.28 7.45 -4.61
N ALA A 16 -8.44 6.60 -5.62
CA ALA A 16 -7.79 6.75 -6.92
C ALA A 16 -8.73 6.35 -8.05
N THR A 17 -8.49 6.91 -9.23
CA THR A 17 -9.16 6.54 -10.49
C THR A 17 -8.12 6.44 -11.60
N ALA A 18 -8.32 5.53 -12.55
CA ALA A 18 -7.43 5.37 -13.70
C ALA A 18 -8.13 4.64 -14.86
N ASP A 19 -7.55 4.75 -16.06
CA ASP A 19 -8.11 4.17 -17.29
C ASP A 19 -7.96 2.63 -17.36
N THR A 20 -7.07 2.05 -16.57
CA THR A 20 -6.82 0.60 -16.54
C THR A 20 -6.68 0.09 -15.10
N PRO A 21 -6.97 -1.20 -14.85
CA PRO A 21 -6.74 -1.81 -13.54
C PRO A 21 -5.29 -1.70 -13.07
N SER A 22 -4.31 -1.88 -13.97
CA SER A 22 -2.89 -1.76 -13.62
C SER A 22 -2.54 -0.34 -13.17
N ALA A 23 -3.02 0.67 -13.90
CA ALA A 23 -2.81 2.07 -13.54
C ALA A 23 -3.53 2.43 -12.23
N LEU A 24 -4.69 1.83 -11.96
CA LEU A 24 -5.41 2.01 -10.70
C LEU A 24 -4.62 1.45 -9.52
N PHE A 25 -4.04 0.25 -9.65
CA PHE A 25 -3.24 -0.37 -8.60
C PHE A 25 -1.99 0.46 -8.28
N ALA A 26 -1.28 0.93 -9.32
CA ALA A 26 -0.16 1.86 -9.17
C ALA A 26 -0.57 3.15 -8.45
N ALA A 27 -1.69 3.77 -8.86
CA ALA A 27 -2.16 5.01 -8.25
C ALA A 27 -2.56 4.86 -6.76
N VAL A 28 -3.15 3.73 -6.38
CA VAL A 28 -3.45 3.45 -4.96
C VAL A 28 -2.16 3.18 -4.17
N ALA A 29 -1.17 2.50 -4.76
CA ALA A 29 0.13 2.31 -4.13
C ALA A 29 0.88 3.63 -3.89
N ASP A 30 0.82 4.56 -4.84
CA ASP A 30 1.36 5.91 -4.66
C ASP A 30 0.65 6.65 -3.52
N GLY A 31 -0.68 6.52 -3.42
CA GLY A 31 -1.44 7.09 -2.31
C GLY A 31 -1.09 6.47 -0.95
N LEU A 32 -0.84 5.15 -0.89
CA LEU A 32 -0.33 4.47 0.30
C LEU A 32 1.05 5.01 0.71
N THR A 33 1.94 5.22 -0.26
CA THR A 33 3.25 5.85 -0.01
C THR A 33 3.10 7.27 0.52
N ALA A 34 2.24 8.08 -0.09
CA ALA A 34 2.00 9.46 0.35
C ALA A 34 1.39 9.54 1.77
N ALA A 35 0.56 8.57 2.15
CA ALA A 35 0.03 8.46 3.51
C ALA A 35 1.10 8.04 4.54
N SER A 36 2.19 7.39 4.07
CA SER A 36 3.24 6.83 4.92
C SER A 36 4.49 7.71 5.04
N ALA A 37 4.74 8.60 4.07
CA ALA A 37 5.96 9.41 4.01
C ALA A 37 5.71 10.76 3.32
N GLU A 38 6.39 11.80 3.82
CA GLU A 38 6.32 13.16 3.25
C GLU A 38 7.00 13.28 1.88
N SER A 39 7.96 12.39 1.58
CA SER A 39 8.69 12.39 0.31
C SER A 39 9.26 11.02 -0.02
N VAL A 40 9.40 10.72 -1.31
CA VAL A 40 10.08 9.51 -1.81
C VAL A 40 11.57 9.82 -2.00
N PRO A 41 12.50 9.02 -1.44
CA PRO A 41 13.92 9.17 -1.67
C PRO A 41 14.30 9.01 -3.15
N ALA A 42 15.32 9.75 -3.60
CA ALA A 42 15.79 9.70 -4.99
C ALA A 42 16.57 8.42 -5.34
N ALA A 43 16.90 7.58 -4.35
CA ALA A 43 17.61 6.32 -4.52
C ALA A 43 16.76 5.16 -3.99
N GLY A 44 16.89 3.99 -4.61
CA GLY A 44 16.14 2.79 -4.24
C GLY A 44 16.54 1.58 -5.06
N GLU A 45 15.86 0.47 -4.81
CA GLU A 45 16.01 -0.78 -5.54
C GLU A 45 14.64 -1.22 -6.07
N ARG A 46 14.62 -1.78 -7.29
CA ARG A 46 13.42 -2.40 -7.85
C ARG A 46 13.51 -3.91 -7.68
N PHE A 47 12.39 -4.51 -7.30
CA PHE A 47 12.24 -5.95 -7.22
C PHE A 47 10.82 -6.33 -7.63
N GLU A 48 10.66 -7.58 -8.03
CA GLU A 48 9.37 -8.12 -8.47
C GLU A 48 8.73 -8.95 -7.36
N PHE A 49 7.40 -8.95 -7.34
CA PHE A 49 6.58 -9.87 -6.57
C PHE A 49 5.29 -10.16 -7.34
N ALA A 50 4.59 -11.21 -6.93
CA ALA A 50 3.29 -11.55 -7.46
C ALA A 50 2.34 -11.90 -6.32
N VAL A 51 1.06 -11.61 -6.54
CA VAL A 51 -0.07 -12.04 -5.70
C VAL A 51 -1.16 -12.56 -6.62
N GLU A 52 -1.90 -13.55 -6.16
CA GLU A 52 -3.04 -14.13 -6.86
C GLU A 52 -4.23 -14.18 -5.92
N ALA A 53 -5.42 -13.86 -6.43
CA ALA A 53 -6.65 -13.84 -5.64
C ALA A 53 -7.86 -14.16 -6.51
N GLU A 54 -8.93 -14.64 -5.87
CA GLU A 54 -10.18 -15.07 -6.51
C GLU A 54 -11.03 -13.91 -7.06
N GLY A 55 -10.63 -12.65 -6.83
CA GLY A 55 -11.39 -11.46 -7.26
C GLY A 55 -10.59 -10.16 -7.14
N ARG A 56 -11.11 -9.09 -7.76
CA ARG A 56 -10.40 -7.80 -7.87
C ARG A 56 -10.18 -7.10 -6.54
N GLU A 57 -11.18 -7.13 -5.65
CA GLU A 57 -11.10 -6.51 -4.32
C GLU A 57 -10.07 -7.24 -3.45
N ALA A 58 -10.13 -8.58 -3.43
CA ALA A 58 -9.14 -9.41 -2.76
C ALA A 58 -7.74 -9.21 -3.36
N LEU A 59 -7.62 -9.09 -4.69
CA LEU A 59 -6.34 -8.82 -5.35
C LEU A 59 -5.77 -7.47 -4.94
N LEU A 60 -6.60 -6.42 -4.85
CA LEU A 60 -6.16 -5.10 -4.38
C LEU A 60 -5.73 -5.16 -2.92
N PHE A 61 -6.50 -5.85 -2.07
CA PHE A 61 -6.16 -6.04 -0.67
C PHE A 61 -4.80 -6.74 -0.52
N ASP A 62 -4.62 -7.89 -1.16
CA ASP A 62 -3.38 -8.69 -1.08
C ASP A 62 -2.18 -7.95 -1.69
N TYR A 63 -2.40 -7.19 -2.76
CA TYR A 63 -1.38 -6.32 -3.35
C TYR A 63 -0.91 -5.26 -2.36
N LEU A 64 -1.82 -4.53 -1.71
CA LEU A 64 -1.48 -3.49 -0.72
C LEU A 64 -0.85 -4.10 0.54
N ASP A 65 -1.38 -5.23 1.02
CA ASP A 65 -0.80 -5.97 2.15
C ASP A 65 0.64 -6.42 1.85
N ARG A 66 0.88 -6.91 0.63
CA ARG A 66 2.22 -7.27 0.18
C ARG A 66 3.18 -6.08 0.13
N LEU A 67 2.73 -4.91 -0.34
CA LEU A 67 3.54 -3.69 -0.32
C LEU A 67 3.89 -3.25 1.11
N ILE A 68 2.92 -3.33 2.04
CA ILE A 68 3.15 -3.02 3.46
C ILE A 68 4.14 -4.01 4.07
N TYR A 69 3.97 -5.31 3.81
CA TYR A 69 4.89 -6.33 4.27
C TYR A 69 6.33 -6.06 3.80
N GLU A 70 6.52 -5.77 2.51
CA GLU A 70 7.85 -5.50 1.98
C GLU A 70 8.44 -4.19 2.52
N ARG A 71 7.62 -3.15 2.69
CA ARG A 71 8.02 -1.91 3.38
C ARG A 71 8.54 -2.21 4.77
N ASP A 72 7.80 -2.97 5.56
CA ASP A 72 8.12 -3.18 6.97
C ASP A 72 9.31 -4.15 7.16
N VAL A 73 9.45 -5.14 6.28
CA VAL A 73 10.54 -6.13 6.36
C VAL A 73 11.84 -5.63 5.74
N ARG A 74 11.77 -4.92 4.60
CA ARG A 74 12.97 -4.43 3.88
C ARG A 74 13.28 -2.96 4.12
N LEU A 75 12.40 -2.24 4.80
CA LEU A 75 12.50 -0.79 5.04
C LEU A 75 12.53 0.03 3.73
N VAL A 76 11.68 -0.34 2.77
CA VAL A 76 11.55 0.30 1.44
C VAL A 76 10.20 1.01 1.29
N LEU A 77 10.08 2.03 0.43
CA LEU A 77 8.77 2.62 0.10
C LEU A 77 8.23 2.04 -1.22
N PRO A 78 6.93 1.73 -1.32
CA PRO A 78 6.33 1.24 -2.55
C PRO A 78 6.01 2.38 -3.52
N ALA A 79 7.03 2.84 -4.26
CA ALA A 79 6.94 3.97 -5.18
C ALA A 79 7.47 3.63 -6.58
N ASP A 80 7.16 4.49 -7.57
CA ASP A 80 7.68 4.41 -8.95
C ASP A 80 7.27 3.13 -9.69
N HIS A 81 5.94 2.91 -9.77
CA HIS A 81 5.27 1.74 -10.38
C HIS A 81 5.01 1.90 -11.89
#